data_AF-A0A2N0NRD2-F1
#
_entry.id   AF-A0A2N0NRD2-F1
#
_cell.length_a   1.000
_cell.length_b   1.000
_cell.length_c   1.000
_cell.angle_alpha   90.00
_cell.angle_beta   90.00
_cell.angle_gamma   90.00
#
_symmetry.space_group_name_H-M   'P 1'
#
loop_
_entity.id
_entity.type
_entity.pdbx_description
1 polymer ?
#
loop_
_entity_poly.entity_id
_entity_poly.type
_entity_poly.pdbx_seq_one_letter_code
_entity_poly.pdbx_strand_id
1 'polypeptide(L)'
;MITTENAKSRWTSKIAKYNQDYVTSTEDNYKCNITTHGIFSEEWFDTLKTKVNYRLRADYKKYKSAETKSIKDRIDKRVEITRDYQTKWLSSILDRNTLTNIVIDKVLVNEETGISTKRLATEPREVKKAVDNDFANMFRKRNTLLDTMTPIWRQIYEPVGKFKEVMESTIEKITMAEWNNTVKELNKELAAGLSGINYRIILQLPEELILFMVKFGNLTLQTGLVPMAVLGFGHVQMLFSIGQFWTVLDMSKTVQNCPKVYEFWTVQI
;
A
#
# COMPACT_ATOMS: atom_id res chain seq x y z
N MET A 1 3.28 -49.82 2.70
CA MET A 1 3.87 -50.14 1.38
C MET A 1 3.17 -49.31 0.32
N ILE A 2 3.82 -48.29 -0.25
CA ILE A 2 3.29 -47.60 -1.43
C ILE A 2 3.49 -48.57 -2.60
N THR A 3 2.42 -49.03 -3.23
CA THR A 3 2.50 -49.91 -4.39
C THR A 3 3.30 -49.23 -5.51
N THR A 4 4.19 -49.97 -6.16
CA THR A 4 5.05 -49.51 -7.27
C THR A 4 4.25 -48.81 -8.38
N GLU A 5 3.00 -49.21 -8.58
CA GLU A 5 2.04 -48.61 -9.50
C GLU A 5 1.67 -47.16 -9.15
N ASN A 6 1.49 -46.87 -7.86
CA ASN A 6 1.19 -45.52 -7.37
C ASN A 6 2.42 -44.59 -7.53
N ALA A 7 3.63 -45.13 -7.35
CA ALA A 7 4.85 -44.38 -7.60
C ALA A 7 5.01 -44.01 -9.09
N LYS A 8 4.78 -44.96 -10.01
CA LYS A 8 4.86 -44.70 -11.47
C LYS A 8 3.90 -43.60 -11.90
N SER A 9 2.64 -43.65 -11.46
CA SER A 9 1.63 -42.62 -11.79
C SER A 9 2.03 -41.21 -11.32
N ARG A 10 2.55 -41.09 -10.10
CA ARG A 10 3.04 -39.80 -9.56
C ARG A 10 4.21 -39.25 -10.37
N TRP A 11 5.14 -40.11 -10.78
CA TRP A 11 6.29 -39.71 -11.60
C TRP A 11 5.90 -39.32 -13.02
N THR A 12 5.00 -40.07 -13.66
CA THR A 12 4.43 -39.71 -14.97
C THR A 12 3.79 -38.33 -14.94
N SER A 13 3.03 -38.02 -13.88
CA SER A 13 2.41 -36.69 -13.71
C SER A 13 3.45 -35.58 -13.56
N LYS A 14 4.52 -35.83 -12.79
CA LYS A 14 5.63 -34.87 -12.65
C LYS A 14 6.37 -34.65 -13.96
N ILE A 15 6.64 -35.71 -14.71
CA ILE A 15 7.32 -35.65 -16.01
C ILE A 15 6.46 -34.90 -17.04
N ALA A 16 5.14 -35.13 -17.05
CA ALA A 16 4.23 -34.42 -17.93
C ALA A 16 4.28 -32.90 -17.68
N LYS A 17 4.18 -32.48 -16.41
CA LYS A 17 4.34 -31.07 -16.03
C LYS A 17 5.71 -30.52 -16.43
N TYR A 18 6.77 -31.29 -16.17
CA TYR A 18 8.14 -30.90 -16.50
C TYR A 18 8.40 -30.76 -18.01
N ASN A 19 7.72 -31.54 -18.85
CA ASN A 19 7.80 -31.42 -20.30
C ASN A 19 7.00 -30.21 -20.82
N GLN A 20 5.87 -29.86 -20.17
CA GLN A 20 5.06 -28.69 -20.55
C GLN A 20 5.84 -27.37 -20.52
N ASP A 21 6.75 -27.20 -19.55
CA ASP A 21 7.57 -25.99 -19.40
C ASP A 21 8.44 -25.67 -20.63
N TYR A 22 8.64 -26.64 -21.55
CA TYR A 22 9.53 -26.53 -22.71
C TYR A 22 8.82 -26.73 -24.06
N VAL A 23 7.49 -26.85 -24.07
CA VAL A 23 6.69 -27.07 -25.30
C VAL A 23 6.82 -25.91 -26.30
N THR A 24 7.12 -24.70 -25.83
CA THR A 24 7.24 -23.48 -26.65
C THR A 24 8.62 -23.29 -27.30
N SER A 25 9.60 -24.16 -27.03
CA SER A 25 10.95 -24.10 -27.60
C SER A 25 11.00 -24.85 -28.94
N THR A 26 10.69 -24.14 -30.02
CA THR A 26 10.37 -24.69 -31.36
C THR A 26 11.47 -25.49 -32.07
N GLU A 27 12.71 -25.52 -31.60
CA GLU A 27 13.80 -26.27 -32.26
C GLU A 27 14.41 -27.43 -31.45
N ASP A 28 14.16 -27.50 -30.13
CA ASP A 28 14.86 -28.45 -29.23
C ASP A 28 13.92 -29.29 -28.34
N ASN A 29 12.60 -29.23 -28.58
CA ASN A 29 11.60 -29.90 -27.75
C ASN A 29 11.86 -31.42 -27.61
N TYR A 30 12.28 -32.08 -28.69
CA TYR A 30 12.66 -33.51 -28.68
C TYR A 30 13.94 -33.82 -27.88
N LYS A 31 14.85 -32.85 -27.72
CA LYS A 31 16.10 -33.01 -26.94
C LYS A 31 15.88 -32.83 -25.45
N CYS A 32 14.79 -32.18 -25.04
CA CYS A 32 14.48 -31.91 -23.65
C CYS A 32 13.45 -32.88 -23.07
N ASN A 33 12.53 -33.41 -23.88
CA ASN A 33 11.43 -34.23 -23.37
C ASN A 33 11.89 -35.57 -22.79
N ILE A 34 11.39 -35.86 -21.60
CA ILE A 34 11.59 -37.14 -20.92
C ILE A 34 10.42 -38.06 -21.30
N THR A 35 10.75 -39.25 -21.81
CA THR A 35 9.76 -40.30 -22.09
C THR A 35 9.26 -40.92 -20.79
N THR A 36 8.01 -41.37 -20.77
CA THR A 36 7.42 -42.10 -19.64
C THR A 36 7.39 -43.61 -19.89
N HIS A 37 7.77 -44.06 -21.08
CA HIS A 37 7.89 -45.48 -21.43
C HIS A 37 9.08 -46.12 -20.70
N GLY A 38 8.91 -47.32 -20.16
CA GLY A 38 9.99 -48.04 -19.47
C GLY A 38 10.46 -47.37 -18.17
N ILE A 39 9.62 -46.56 -17.52
CA ILE A 39 10.00 -45.79 -16.33
C ILE A 39 10.62 -46.71 -15.26
N PHE A 40 11.77 -46.27 -14.73
CA PHE A 40 12.65 -47.01 -13.81
C PHE A 40 13.48 -48.17 -14.42
N SER A 41 13.56 -48.32 -15.74
CA SER A 41 14.62 -49.13 -16.35
C SER A 41 15.99 -48.40 -16.30
N GLU A 42 17.09 -49.14 -16.38
CA GLU A 42 18.43 -48.54 -16.44
C GLU A 42 18.59 -47.62 -17.67
N GLU A 43 18.13 -48.08 -18.83
CA GLU A 43 18.13 -47.30 -20.08
C GLU A 43 17.34 -45.99 -19.96
N TRP A 44 16.24 -46.02 -19.20
CA TRP A 44 15.44 -44.82 -18.92
C TRP A 44 16.22 -43.81 -18.07
N PHE A 45 16.99 -44.26 -17.07
CA PHE A 45 17.82 -43.38 -16.25
C PHE A 45 18.97 -42.74 -17.04
N ASP A 46 19.60 -43.47 -17.95
CA ASP A 46 20.63 -42.91 -18.84
C ASP A 46 20.05 -41.85 -19.77
N THR A 47 18.88 -42.15 -20.35
CA THR A 47 18.13 -41.19 -21.16
C THR A 47 17.76 -39.96 -20.33
N LEU A 48 17.24 -40.14 -19.12
CA LEU A 48 16.89 -39.04 -18.21
C LEU A 48 18.09 -38.14 -17.94
N LYS A 49 19.25 -38.71 -17.61
CA LYS A 49 20.48 -37.95 -17.29
C LYS A 49 20.92 -37.08 -18.46
N THR A 50 20.90 -37.60 -19.68
CA THR A 50 21.27 -36.82 -20.88
C THR A 50 20.30 -35.67 -21.14
N LYS A 51 18.98 -35.91 -21.02
CA LYS A 51 17.94 -34.89 -21.18
C LYS A 51 18.04 -33.78 -20.14
N VAL A 52 18.27 -34.13 -18.87
CA VAL A 52 18.42 -33.16 -17.77
C VAL A 52 19.68 -32.31 -17.97
N ASN A 53 20.81 -32.92 -18.32
CA ASN A 53 22.05 -32.17 -18.59
C ASN A 53 21.91 -31.19 -19.76
N TYR A 54 21.20 -31.60 -20.81
CA TYR A 54 20.92 -30.73 -21.94
C TYR A 54 20.11 -29.49 -21.52
N ARG A 55 19.06 -29.70 -20.70
CA ARG A 55 18.24 -28.60 -20.17
C ARG A 55 19.04 -27.63 -19.31
N LEU A 56 19.86 -28.14 -18.39
CA LEU A 56 20.72 -27.30 -17.55
C LEU A 56 21.62 -26.37 -18.39
N ARG A 57 22.16 -26.87 -19.50
CA ARG A 57 22.97 -26.06 -20.43
C ARG A 57 22.13 -25.01 -21.16
N ALA A 58 20.93 -25.37 -21.61
CA ALA A 58 20.03 -24.45 -22.30
C ALA A 58 19.58 -23.31 -21.38
N ASP A 59 19.19 -23.62 -20.14
CA ASP A 59 18.78 -22.65 -19.14
C ASP A 59 19.93 -21.72 -18.76
N TYR A 60 21.13 -22.28 -18.57
CA TYR A 60 22.32 -21.48 -18.31
C TYR A 60 22.61 -20.49 -19.46
N LYS A 61 22.47 -20.93 -20.71
CA LYS A 61 22.65 -20.07 -21.88
C LYS A 61 21.60 -18.94 -21.93
N LYS A 62 20.34 -19.24 -21.63
CA LYS A 62 19.25 -18.24 -21.53
C LYS A 62 19.52 -17.24 -20.41
N TYR A 63 19.87 -17.73 -19.22
CA TYR A 63 20.24 -16.90 -18.08
C TYR A 63 21.39 -15.95 -18.42
N LYS A 64 22.48 -16.48 -19.00
CA LYS A 64 23.64 -15.67 -19.40
C LYS A 64 23.29 -14.63 -20.46
N SER A 65 22.49 -14.98 -21.45
CA SER A 65 22.02 -14.02 -22.45
C SER A 65 21.18 -12.90 -21.83
N ALA A 66 20.27 -13.23 -20.90
CA ALA A 66 19.46 -12.24 -20.19
C ALA A 66 20.31 -11.34 -19.28
N GLU A 67 21.31 -11.90 -18.60
CA GLU A 67 22.27 -11.16 -17.78
C GLU A 67 23.07 -10.16 -18.63
N THR A 68 23.64 -10.61 -19.77
CA THR A 68 24.37 -9.74 -20.69
C THR A 68 23.48 -8.63 -21.25
N LYS A 69 22.22 -8.94 -21.60
CA LYS A 69 21.26 -7.94 -22.06
C LYS A 69 20.97 -6.89 -20.98
N SER A 70 20.70 -7.33 -19.75
CA SER A 70 20.46 -6.43 -18.61
C SER A 70 21.65 -5.51 -18.33
N ILE A 71 22.88 -6.04 -18.39
CA ILE A 71 24.11 -5.25 -18.24
C ILE A 71 24.20 -4.21 -19.36
N LYS A 72 23.97 -4.60 -20.61
CA LYS A 72 24.00 -3.69 -21.76
C LYS A 72 22.95 -2.58 -21.64
N ASP A 73 21.70 -2.94 -21.33
CA ASP A 73 20.60 -1.98 -21.14
C ASP A 73 20.91 -0.96 -20.02
N ARG A 74 21.60 -1.39 -18.96
CA ARG A 74 22.05 -0.50 -17.87
C ARG A 74 23.18 0.44 -18.32
N ILE A 75 24.12 -0.05 -19.14
CA ILE A 75 25.19 0.77 -19.72
C ILE A 75 24.58 1.83 -20.63
N ASP A 76 23.68 1.45 -21.53
CA ASP A 76 23.04 2.36 -22.49
C ASP A 76 22.25 3.46 -21.76
N LYS A 77 21.45 3.09 -20.75
CA LYS A 77 20.77 4.06 -19.87
C LYS A 77 21.73 5.02 -19.17
N ARG A 78 22.91 4.54 -18.76
CA ARG A 78 23.92 5.38 -18.10
C ARG A 78 24.57 6.35 -19.10
N VAL A 79 24.77 5.94 -20.35
CA VAL A 79 25.25 6.81 -21.44
C VAL A 79 24.22 7.91 -21.72
N GLU A 80 22.93 7.58 -21.82
CA GLU A 80 21.84 8.55 -21.99
C GLU A 80 21.80 9.58 -20.84
N ILE A 81 21.87 9.12 -19.59
CA ILE A 81 21.90 10.00 -18.41
C ILE A 81 23.13 10.93 -18.41
N THR A 82 24.28 10.44 -18.87
CA THR A 82 25.52 11.24 -18.96
C THR A 82 25.40 12.34 -20.01
N ARG A 83 24.70 12.08 -21.13
CA ARG A 83 24.53 13.05 -22.22
C ARG A 83 23.49 14.12 -21.89
N ASP A 84 22.31 13.70 -21.43
CA ASP A 84 21.12 14.57 -21.41
C ASP A 84 20.70 14.98 -19.97
N TYR A 85 21.19 14.30 -18.92
CA TYR A 85 20.73 14.48 -17.54
C TYR A 85 21.89 14.63 -16.52
N GLN A 86 22.74 15.64 -16.72
CA GLN A 86 23.96 15.88 -15.95
C GLN A 86 23.74 15.96 -14.42
N THR A 87 22.64 16.55 -13.93
CA THR A 87 22.34 16.60 -12.49
C THR A 87 22.09 15.21 -11.90
N LYS A 88 21.33 14.36 -12.61
CA LYS A 88 21.05 12.98 -12.18
C LYS A 88 22.31 12.12 -12.20
N TRP A 89 23.15 12.33 -13.20
CA TRP A 89 24.48 11.72 -13.29
C TRP A 89 25.37 12.11 -12.11
N LEU A 90 25.48 13.41 -11.81
CA LEU A 90 26.27 13.93 -10.68
C LEU A 90 25.78 13.37 -9.34
N SER A 91 24.46 13.37 -9.09
CA SER A 91 23.91 12.80 -7.85
C SER A 91 24.20 11.30 -7.70
N SER A 92 24.12 10.54 -8.79
CA SER A 92 24.41 9.10 -8.80
C SER A 92 25.90 8.76 -8.63
N ILE A 93 26.81 9.61 -9.10
CA ILE A 93 28.27 9.40 -8.92
C ILE A 93 28.69 9.76 -7.50
N LEU A 94 28.13 10.82 -6.95
CA LEU A 94 28.53 11.35 -5.66
C LEU A 94 27.88 10.61 -4.48
N ASP A 95 27.12 9.53 -4.74
CA ASP A 95 26.22 8.86 -3.77
C ASP A 95 25.42 9.88 -2.94
N ARG A 96 25.12 11.02 -3.56
CA ARG A 96 24.24 12.03 -2.98
C ARG A 96 22.84 11.48 -3.16
N ASN A 97 22.46 10.55 -2.30
CA ASN A 97 21.07 10.35 -1.97
C ASN A 97 20.57 11.70 -1.46
N THR A 98 20.00 12.49 -2.39
CA THR A 98 19.47 13.85 -2.17
C THR A 98 18.14 13.81 -1.41
N LEU A 99 18.11 13.01 -0.36
CA LEU A 99 17.25 13.18 0.80
C LEU A 99 18.21 13.03 1.96
N THR A 100 19.08 14.03 2.13
CA THR A 100 19.83 14.23 3.36
C THR A 100 18.83 14.13 4.48
N ASN A 101 18.90 13.05 5.27
CA ASN A 101 18.18 12.96 6.53
C ASN A 101 18.38 14.30 7.23
N ILE A 102 17.29 15.03 7.48
CA ILE A 102 17.39 16.29 8.24
C ILE A 102 17.88 15.87 9.61
N VAL A 103 19.16 16.12 9.89
CA VAL A 103 19.76 15.83 11.18
C VAL A 103 19.43 17.01 12.08
N ILE A 104 18.60 16.76 13.09
CA ILE A 104 18.29 17.73 14.14
C ILE A 104 19.23 17.41 15.31
N ASP A 105 20.29 18.20 15.44
CA ASP A 105 21.30 18.02 16.50
C ASP A 105 20.95 18.77 17.78
N LYS A 106 20.06 19.76 17.71
CA LYS A 106 19.73 20.66 18.83
C LYS A 106 18.27 21.06 18.80
N VAL A 107 17.64 21.13 19.98
CA VAL A 107 16.25 21.59 20.14
C VAL A 107 16.10 22.42 21.41
N LEU A 108 15.27 23.45 21.36
CA LEU A 108 14.96 24.27 22.53
C LEU A 108 13.89 23.58 23.37
N VAL A 109 14.23 23.24 24.60
CA VAL A 109 13.33 22.58 25.56
C VAL A 109 13.03 23.58 26.68
N ASN A 110 11.77 23.64 27.09
CA ASN A 110 11.39 24.42 28.28
C ASN A 110 11.82 23.64 29.53
N GLU A 111 12.48 24.29 30.48
CA GLU A 111 12.64 23.73 31.83
C GLU A 111 11.30 23.78 32.59
N GLU A 112 11.27 23.14 33.76
CA GLU A 112 10.07 22.81 34.55
C GLU A 112 8.96 23.88 34.55
N THR A 113 7.73 23.37 34.61
CA THR A 113 6.44 24.08 34.60
C THR A 113 6.42 25.27 35.58
N GLY A 114 6.74 26.46 35.06
CA GLY A 114 6.54 27.72 35.78
C GLY A 114 7.56 28.82 35.48
N ILE A 115 8.77 28.46 35.03
CA ILE A 115 9.81 29.45 34.70
C ILE A 115 10.06 29.41 33.20
N SER A 116 9.91 30.54 32.52
CA SER A 116 10.04 30.66 31.06
C SER A 116 11.51 30.57 30.59
N THR A 117 12.35 29.79 31.27
CA THR A 117 13.73 29.52 30.88
C THR A 117 13.76 28.39 29.85
N LYS A 118 14.27 28.72 28.66
CA LYS A 118 14.49 27.76 27.57
C LYS A 118 15.94 27.28 27.62
N ARG A 119 16.16 25.97 27.61
CA ARG A 119 17.49 25.38 27.48
C ARG A 119 17.68 24.74 26.11
N LEU A 120 18.89 24.77 25.58
CA LEU A 120 19.23 24.12 24.30
C LEU A 120 19.68 22.68 24.58
N ALA A 121 18.81 21.72 24.32
CA ALA A 121 19.16 20.31 24.38
C ALA A 121 20.08 19.95 23.21
N THR A 122 21.19 19.28 23.51
CA THR A 122 22.18 18.80 22.52
C THR A 122 22.40 17.28 22.64
N GLU A 123 21.86 16.64 23.68
CA GLU A 123 21.97 15.20 23.88
C GLU A 123 20.99 14.45 22.94
N PRO A 124 21.43 13.46 22.16
CA PRO A 124 20.59 12.87 21.10
C PRO A 124 19.27 12.25 21.57
N ARG A 125 19.23 11.63 22.76
CA ARG A 125 17.98 11.02 23.27
C ARG A 125 16.98 12.10 23.68
N GLU A 126 17.46 13.15 24.32
CA GLU A 126 16.67 14.30 24.71
C GLU A 126 16.14 15.06 23.50
N VAL A 127 16.99 15.31 22.50
CA VAL A 127 16.62 15.97 21.25
C VAL A 127 15.52 15.18 20.55
N LYS A 128 15.70 13.86 20.41
CA LYS A 128 14.68 12.99 19.82
C LYS A 128 13.36 13.07 20.57
N LYS A 129 13.38 12.93 21.90
CA LYS A 129 12.16 12.96 22.72
C LYS A 129 11.40 14.29 22.59
N ALA A 130 12.11 15.42 22.61
CA ALA A 130 11.51 16.73 22.47
C ALA A 130 10.94 16.95 21.06
N VAL A 131 11.67 16.54 20.01
CA VAL A 131 11.20 16.61 18.62
C VAL A 131 9.95 15.74 18.42
N ASP A 132 9.94 14.50 18.94
CA ASP A 132 8.79 13.61 18.85
C ASP A 132 7.56 14.22 19.53
N ASN A 133 7.74 14.84 20.70
CA ASN A 133 6.68 15.52 21.43
C ASN A 133 6.17 16.79 20.72
N ASP A 134 7.07 17.63 20.22
CA ASP A 134 6.70 18.84 19.47
C ASP A 134 5.97 18.48 18.19
N PHE A 135 6.47 17.48 17.45
CA PHE A 135 5.80 16.97 16.26
C PHE A 135 4.40 16.46 16.59
N ALA A 136 4.23 15.63 17.63
CA ALA A 136 2.91 15.16 18.05
C ALA A 136 1.97 16.32 18.43
N ASN A 137 2.49 17.36 19.10
CA ASN A 137 1.71 18.53 19.50
C ASN A 137 1.33 19.45 18.34
N MET A 138 2.15 19.53 17.29
CA MET A 138 1.83 20.31 16.07
C MET A 138 0.55 19.82 15.40
N PHE A 139 0.25 18.51 15.49
CA PHE A 139 -0.94 17.89 14.91
C PHE A 139 -2.09 17.70 15.92
N ARG A 140 -2.03 18.34 17.10
CA ARG A 140 -3.12 18.25 18.07
C ARG A 140 -4.42 18.81 17.46
N LYS A 141 -5.53 18.10 17.71
CA LYS A 141 -6.87 18.53 17.35
C LYS A 141 -7.14 19.92 17.95
N ARG A 142 -7.33 20.92 17.09
CA ARG A 142 -7.74 22.26 17.51
C ARG A 142 -9.25 22.20 17.81
N ASN A 143 -9.65 22.48 19.04
CA ASN A 143 -11.05 22.61 19.42
C ASN A 143 -11.54 24.01 19.00
N THR A 144 -11.68 24.25 17.70
CA THR A 144 -12.24 25.50 17.17
C THR A 144 -13.77 25.41 17.17
N LEU A 145 -14.39 25.55 18.34
CA LEU A 145 -15.84 25.71 18.42
C LEU A 145 -16.19 27.15 18.03
N LEU A 146 -16.97 27.33 16.97
CA LEU A 146 -17.39 28.64 16.47
C LEU A 146 -18.13 29.46 17.55
N ASP A 147 -18.82 28.77 18.46
CA ASP A 147 -19.55 29.35 19.58
C ASP A 147 -18.64 30.00 20.64
N THR A 148 -17.41 29.48 20.79
CA THR A 148 -16.40 30.02 21.70
C THR A 148 -15.52 31.10 21.08
N MET A 149 -15.73 31.42 19.80
CA MET A 149 -14.94 32.42 19.08
C MET A 149 -15.32 33.84 19.48
N THR A 150 -14.36 34.76 19.44
CA THR A 150 -14.66 36.18 19.70
C THR A 150 -15.61 36.73 18.62
N PRO A 151 -16.43 37.74 18.94
CA PRO A 151 -17.43 38.28 18.01
C PRO A 151 -16.86 38.72 16.66
N ILE A 152 -15.63 39.26 16.66
CA ILE A 152 -14.93 39.71 15.45
C ILE A 152 -14.69 38.54 14.49
N TRP A 153 -14.20 37.40 15.00
CA TRP A 153 -13.95 36.23 14.15
C TRP A 153 -15.25 35.59 13.69
N ARG A 154 -16.29 35.56 14.53
CA ARG A 154 -17.60 35.06 14.14
C ARG A 154 -18.15 35.82 12.93
N GLN A 155 -18.00 37.14 12.93
CA GLN A 155 -18.40 38.00 11.81
C GLN A 155 -17.56 37.75 10.55
N ILE A 156 -16.25 37.52 10.68
CA ILE A 156 -15.35 37.26 9.54
C ILE A 156 -15.67 35.91 8.87
N TYR A 157 -16.00 34.90 9.67
CA TYR A 157 -16.29 33.54 9.18
C TYR A 157 -17.78 33.32 8.85
N GLU A 158 -18.65 34.32 9.06
CA GLU A 158 -20.05 34.22 8.65
C GLU A 158 -20.15 34.23 7.12
N PRO A 159 -20.85 33.27 6.51
CA PRO A 159 -20.98 33.22 5.06
C PRO A 159 -21.78 34.43 4.55
N VAL A 160 -21.18 35.20 3.63
CA VAL A 160 -21.78 36.44 3.10
C VAL A 160 -22.34 36.22 1.69
N GLY A 161 -23.58 36.70 1.48
CA GLY A 161 -24.21 36.76 0.15
C GLY A 161 -24.33 35.38 -0.51
N LYS A 162 -23.84 35.27 -1.76
CA LYS A 162 -23.94 34.05 -2.59
C LYS A 162 -23.28 32.82 -1.98
N PHE A 163 -22.33 32.99 -1.06
CA PHE A 163 -21.63 31.87 -0.43
C PHE A 163 -22.46 31.18 0.66
N LYS A 164 -23.50 31.84 1.19
CA LYS A 164 -24.40 31.24 2.16
C LYS A 164 -25.23 30.11 1.53
N GLU A 165 -25.84 30.38 0.37
CA GLU A 165 -26.62 29.39 -0.38
C GLU A 165 -25.74 28.20 -0.82
N VAL A 166 -24.53 28.47 -1.31
CA VAL A 166 -23.58 27.42 -1.70
C VAL A 166 -23.16 26.57 -0.50
N MET A 167 -22.89 27.19 0.65
CA MET A 167 -22.49 26.45 1.85
C MET A 167 -23.63 25.61 2.42
N GLU A 168 -24.86 26.14 2.41
CA GLU A 168 -26.08 25.39 2.79
C GLU A 168 -26.28 24.17 1.86
N SER A 169 -26.12 24.34 0.54
CA SER A 169 -26.21 23.23 -0.43
C SER A 169 -25.15 22.15 -0.24
N THR A 170 -23.97 22.50 0.31
CA THR A 170 -22.88 21.55 0.53
C THR A 170 -23.12 20.64 1.74
N ILE A 171 -24.04 21.01 2.63
CA ILE A 171 -24.43 20.25 3.83
C ILE A 171 -25.70 19.42 3.56
N GLU A 172 -26.31 19.57 2.38
CA GLU A 172 -27.46 18.77 1.99
C GLU A 172 -27.14 17.26 1.95
N LYS A 173 -28.19 16.46 2.12
CA LYS A 173 -28.07 15.00 2.14
C LYS A 173 -27.70 14.51 0.75
N ILE A 174 -26.61 13.75 0.68
CA ILE A 174 -26.21 12.99 -0.50
C ILE A 174 -27.35 12.06 -0.92
N THR A 175 -27.81 12.22 -2.15
CA THR A 175 -28.81 11.36 -2.75
C THR A 175 -28.17 10.13 -3.41
N MET A 176 -28.97 9.09 -3.59
CA MET A 176 -28.52 7.87 -4.28
C MET A 176 -28.15 8.14 -5.76
N ALA A 177 -28.82 9.10 -6.39
CA ALA A 177 -28.54 9.51 -7.77
C ALA A 177 -27.18 10.20 -7.89
N GLU A 178 -26.88 11.14 -6.99
CA GLU A 178 -25.58 11.82 -6.92
C GLU A 178 -24.45 10.84 -6.63
N TRP A 179 -24.66 9.91 -5.70
CA TRP A 179 -23.70 8.86 -5.40
C TRP A 179 -23.38 8.03 -6.65
N ASN A 180 -24.40 7.53 -7.34
CA ASN A 180 -24.23 6.68 -8.52
C ASN A 180 -23.56 7.42 -9.70
N ASN A 181 -23.85 8.71 -9.88
CA ASN A 181 -23.18 9.52 -10.89
C ASN A 181 -21.70 9.74 -10.56
N THR A 182 -21.40 10.08 -9.30
CA THR A 182 -20.03 10.28 -8.82
C THR A 182 -19.19 9.02 -8.95
N VAL A 183 -19.74 7.85 -8.58
CA VAL A 183 -19.04 6.56 -8.68
C VAL A 183 -18.75 6.17 -10.14
N LYS A 184 -19.62 6.54 -11.09
CA LYS A 184 -19.39 6.30 -12.52
C LYS A 184 -18.24 7.14 -13.09
N GLU A 185 -18.02 8.34 -12.53
CA GLU A 185 -16.96 9.26 -12.96
C GLU A 185 -15.58 8.94 -12.36
N LEU A 186 -15.50 7.99 -11.42
CA LEU A 186 -14.24 7.59 -10.79
C LEU A 186 -13.26 6.95 -11.79
N ASN A 187 -12.01 7.40 -11.77
CA ASN A 187 -10.94 6.82 -12.58
C ASN A 187 -10.53 5.43 -12.04
N LYS A 188 -10.76 4.40 -12.86
CA LYS A 188 -10.54 2.98 -12.54
C LYS A 188 -9.07 2.54 -12.56
N GLU A 189 -8.16 3.43 -12.94
CA GLU A 189 -6.72 3.19 -13.04
C GLU A 189 -5.93 3.76 -11.85
N LEU A 190 -6.60 4.46 -10.93
CA LEU A 190 -5.95 5.00 -9.74
C LEU A 190 -5.58 3.89 -8.75
N ALA A 191 -4.40 4.05 -8.14
CA ALA A 191 -3.92 3.17 -7.10
C ALA A 191 -4.83 3.23 -5.87
N ALA A 192 -5.02 2.09 -5.21
CA ALA A 192 -5.76 2.03 -3.96
C ALA A 192 -5.06 2.88 -2.89
N GLY A 193 -5.85 3.60 -2.09
CA GLY A 193 -5.34 4.36 -0.94
C GLY A 193 -4.86 3.44 0.19
N LEU A 194 -4.60 4.01 1.36
CA LEU A 194 -4.11 3.27 2.55
C LEU A 194 -5.02 2.12 2.99
N SER A 195 -6.29 2.12 2.57
CA SER A 195 -7.23 1.02 2.82
C SER A 195 -7.04 -0.20 1.92
N GLY A 196 -6.22 -0.11 0.86
CA GLY A 196 -6.10 -1.17 -0.14
C GLY A 196 -7.35 -1.37 -1.02
N ILE A 197 -8.38 -0.54 -0.84
CA ILE A 197 -9.62 -0.63 -1.62
C ILE A 197 -9.49 0.17 -2.90
N ASN A 198 -9.55 -0.54 -4.02
CA ASN A 198 -9.58 0.07 -5.35
C ASN A 198 -11.01 0.52 -5.70
N TYR A 199 -11.17 1.60 -6.46
CA TYR A 199 -12.45 2.07 -7.00
C TYR A 199 -13.22 1.00 -7.79
N ARG A 200 -12.53 0.01 -8.37
CA ARG A 200 -13.17 -1.17 -9.00
C ARG A 200 -14.03 -1.98 -8.02
N ILE A 201 -13.63 -2.05 -6.76
CA ILE A 201 -14.37 -2.77 -5.71
C ILE A 201 -15.64 -2.00 -5.35
N ILE A 202 -15.55 -0.65 -5.27
CA ILE A 202 -16.69 0.22 -4.94
C ILE A 202 -17.80 0.10 -5.99
N LEU A 203 -17.43 -0.05 -7.28
CA LEU A 203 -18.36 -0.26 -8.38
C LEU A 203 -19.10 -1.62 -8.34
N GLN A 204 -18.55 -2.60 -7.64
CA GLN A 204 -19.11 -3.96 -7.54
C GLN A 204 -19.91 -4.18 -6.26
N LEU A 205 -20.06 -3.16 -5.42
CA LEU A 205 -20.79 -3.30 -4.17
C LEU A 205 -22.29 -3.53 -4.42
N PRO A 206 -22.94 -4.43 -3.66
CA PRO A 206 -24.38 -4.60 -3.70
C PRO A 206 -25.09 -3.32 -3.24
N GLU A 207 -26.27 -3.07 -3.79
CA GLU A 207 -27.08 -1.86 -3.55
C GLU A 207 -27.37 -1.62 -2.06
N GLU A 208 -27.54 -2.70 -1.28
CA GLU A 208 -27.74 -2.64 0.16
C GLU A 208 -26.56 -1.98 0.91
N LEU A 209 -25.32 -2.30 0.50
CA LEU A 209 -24.12 -1.71 1.09
C LEU A 209 -23.94 -0.27 0.62
N ILE A 210 -24.31 0.04 -0.62
CA ILE A 210 -24.29 1.42 -1.11
C ILE A 210 -25.27 2.29 -0.32
N LEU A 211 -26.49 1.80 -0.10
CA LEU A 211 -27.51 2.49 0.71
C LEU A 211 -27.02 2.74 2.13
N PHE A 212 -26.34 1.75 2.73
CA PHE A 212 -25.70 1.91 4.03
C PHE A 212 -24.61 3.01 4.01
N MET A 213 -23.73 3.03 3.01
CA MET A 213 -22.68 4.05 2.88
C MET A 213 -23.25 5.45 2.71
N VAL A 214 -24.31 5.62 1.90
CA VAL A 214 -24.98 6.92 1.71
C VAL A 214 -25.63 7.38 3.01
N LYS A 215 -26.33 6.49 3.73
CA LYS A 215 -26.88 6.80 5.05
C LYS A 215 -25.81 7.20 6.06
N PHE A 216 -24.68 6.49 6.03
CA PHE A 216 -23.54 6.77 6.90
C PHE A 216 -22.89 8.12 6.58
N GLY A 217 -22.62 8.42 5.30
CA GLY A 217 -22.12 9.74 4.87
C GLY A 217 -23.05 10.86 5.29
N ASN A 218 -24.36 10.70 5.09
CA ASN A 218 -25.37 11.66 5.55
C ASN A 218 -25.41 11.84 7.06
N LEU A 219 -25.14 10.78 7.83
CA LEU A 219 -25.02 10.87 9.29
C LEU A 219 -23.77 11.69 9.69
N THR A 220 -22.64 11.51 9.01
CA THR A 220 -21.43 12.31 9.27
C THR A 220 -21.62 13.79 8.92
N LEU A 221 -22.34 14.11 7.83
CA LEU A 221 -22.67 15.48 7.45
C LEU A 221 -23.60 16.16 8.48
N GLN A 222 -24.60 15.43 8.98
CA GLN A 222 -25.55 15.96 9.98
C GLN A 222 -24.94 16.15 11.36
N THR A 223 -24.04 15.26 11.78
CA THR A 223 -23.49 15.25 13.14
C THR A 223 -22.14 15.97 13.23
N GLY A 224 -21.47 16.23 12.11
CA GLY A 224 -20.09 16.74 12.09
C GLY A 224 -19.07 15.75 12.68
N LEU A 225 -19.49 14.50 12.97
CA LEU A 225 -18.64 13.47 13.55
C LEU A 225 -17.98 12.67 12.43
N VAL A 226 -16.66 12.81 12.32
CA VAL A 226 -15.85 12.02 11.39
C VAL A 226 -15.21 10.85 12.15
N PRO A 227 -15.28 9.60 11.64
CA PRO A 227 -14.62 8.45 12.26
C PRO A 227 -13.13 8.70 12.46
N MET A 228 -12.59 8.29 13.62
CA MET A 228 -11.26 8.65 14.10
C MET A 228 -10.08 8.07 13.29
N ALA A 229 -10.35 7.27 12.26
CA ALA A 229 -9.32 6.73 11.41
C ALA A 229 -9.05 7.74 10.25
N VAL A 230 -7.81 8.23 10.14
CA VAL A 230 -7.24 9.24 9.22
C VAL A 230 -7.14 10.69 9.76
N LEU A 231 -6.05 10.98 10.48
CA LEU A 231 -5.32 12.25 10.30
C LEU A 231 -3.94 11.93 9.72
N GLY A 232 -3.94 11.62 8.43
CA GLY A 232 -2.74 11.42 7.62
C GLY A 232 -2.98 11.97 6.22
N PHE A 233 -2.59 13.23 6.03
CA PHE A 233 -2.53 13.98 4.77
C PHE A 233 -3.85 14.42 4.13
N GLY A 234 -3.83 15.67 3.64
CA GLY A 234 -4.98 16.43 3.18
C GLY A 234 -5.51 16.05 1.80
N HIS A 235 -6.70 16.60 1.53
CA HIS A 235 -7.46 16.59 0.28
C HIS A 235 -7.79 15.19 -0.29
N VAL A 236 -8.81 14.54 0.27
CA VAL A 236 -10.02 13.96 -0.37
C VAL A 236 -10.78 13.25 0.77
N GLN A 237 -11.50 14.03 1.58
CA GLN A 237 -11.94 13.58 2.91
C GLN A 237 -13.09 12.56 2.89
N MET A 238 -13.93 12.53 1.84
CA MET A 238 -15.18 11.73 1.89
C MET A 238 -15.00 10.27 1.42
N LEU A 239 -14.17 10.01 0.41
CA LEU A 239 -13.93 8.65 -0.10
C LEU A 239 -12.87 7.89 0.73
N PHE A 240 -11.96 8.61 1.41
CA PHE A 240 -10.99 8.00 2.32
C PHE A 240 -11.64 7.42 3.60
N SER A 241 -12.65 8.10 4.15
CA SER A 241 -13.39 7.61 5.32
C SER A 241 -14.18 6.34 5.04
N ILE A 242 -14.64 6.12 3.80
CA ILE A 242 -15.35 4.90 3.39
C ILE A 242 -14.37 3.73 3.24
N GLY A 243 -13.17 3.99 2.73
CA GLY A 243 -12.10 2.99 2.67
C GLY A 243 -11.66 2.48 4.05
N GLN A 244 -11.66 3.35 5.06
CA GLN A 244 -11.24 3.01 6.43
C GLN A 244 -12.32 2.34 7.27
N PHE A 245 -13.60 2.43 6.86
CA PHE A 245 -14.71 1.73 7.50
C PHE A 245 -14.60 0.20 7.35
N TRP A 246 -13.98 -0.28 6.27
CA TRP A 246 -13.71 -1.71 6.06
C TRP A 246 -12.65 -2.27 7.00
N THR A 247 -11.61 -1.49 7.37
CA THR A 247 -10.63 -1.92 8.39
C THR A 247 -11.28 -2.13 9.76
N VAL A 248 -12.30 -1.34 10.10
CA VAL A 248 -13.08 -1.50 11.34
C VAL A 248 -13.99 -2.74 11.27
N LEU A 249 -14.58 -3.03 10.10
CA LEU A 249 -15.41 -4.21 9.89
C LEU A 249 -14.61 -5.52 9.86
N ASP A 250 -13.37 -5.49 9.35
CA ASP A 250 -12.47 -6.65 9.30
C ASP A 250 -11.91 -7.00 10.70
N MET A 251 -11.65 -5.99 11.54
CA MET A 251 -11.36 -6.21 12.97
C MET A 251 -12.55 -6.82 13.73
N SER A 252 -13.79 -6.49 13.36
CA SER A 252 -14.98 -7.11 13.95
C SER A 252 -15.11 -8.61 13.61
N LYS A 253 -14.57 -9.07 12.48
CA LYS A 253 -14.61 -10.49 12.09
C LYS A 253 -13.43 -11.30 12.63
N THR A 254 -12.29 -10.67 12.92
CA THR A 254 -11.13 -11.34 13.53
C THR A 254 -11.22 -11.48 15.06
N VAL A 255 -12.07 -10.68 15.72
CA VAL A 255 -12.28 -10.78 17.19
C VAL A 255 -13.18 -11.96 17.58
N GLN A 256 -13.93 -12.56 16.65
CA GLN A 256 -14.80 -13.71 16.98
C GLN A 256 -14.09 -15.07 17.08
N ASN A 257 -12.78 -15.19 16.78
CA ASN A 257 -12.08 -16.48 16.75
C ASN A 257 -10.79 -16.59 17.59
N CYS A 258 -10.52 -15.68 18.53
CA CYS A 258 -9.33 -15.76 19.41
C CYS A 258 -9.69 -15.67 20.91
N PRO A 259 -9.64 -16.77 21.68
CA PRO A 259 -10.07 -16.81 23.08
C PRO A 259 -9.01 -16.29 24.09
N LYS A 260 -8.23 -15.24 23.77
CA LYS A 260 -7.14 -14.78 24.66
C LYS A 260 -7.03 -13.26 24.93
N VAL A 261 -8.03 -12.45 24.58
CA VAL A 261 -7.96 -10.99 24.80
C VAL A 261 -9.06 -10.49 25.74
N TYR A 262 -9.28 -11.19 26.86
CA TYR A 262 -10.30 -10.84 27.85
C TYR A 262 -9.79 -9.99 29.02
N GLU A 263 -8.57 -9.43 28.98
CA GLU A 263 -7.98 -8.76 30.16
C GLU A 263 -7.70 -7.26 30.05
N PHE A 264 -8.15 -6.53 29.01
CA PHE A 264 -7.78 -5.11 28.87
C PHE A 264 -8.91 -4.09 28.79
N TRP A 265 -10.13 -4.45 29.15
CA TRP A 265 -11.21 -3.48 29.34
C TRP A 265 -11.86 -3.63 30.72
N THR A 266 -11.13 -3.19 31.73
CA THR A 266 -11.72 -2.68 32.97
C THR A 266 -11.00 -1.39 33.34
N VAL A 267 -11.81 -0.38 33.70
CA VAL A 267 -11.43 0.90 34.35
C VAL A 267 -10.89 1.94 33.34
N GLN A 268 -11.45 3.14 33.16
CA GLN A 268 -12.10 4.04 34.10
C GLN A 268 -13.00 5.06 33.37
N ILE A 269 -14.06 5.47 34.07
CA ILE A 269 -14.81 6.74 33.90
C ILE A 269 -13.85 7.91 34.09
#